data_AF-A0A927B939-F1
#
_entry.id   AF-A0A927B939-F1
#
_cell.length_a   1.000
_cell.length_b   1.000
_cell.length_c   1.000
_cell.angle_alpha   90.00
_cell.angle_beta   90.00
_cell.angle_gamma   90.00
#
_symmetry.space_group_name_H-M   'P 1'
#
loop_
_entity.id
_entity.type
_entity.pdbx_description
1 polymer ?
#
loop_
_entity_poly.entity_id
_entity_poly.type
_entity_poly.pdbx_seq_one_letter_code
_entity_poly.pdbx_strand_id
1 'polypeptide(L)' 'MDIKYLSDDKGKITGVFIAIEEWERLQKEYGITEKAPADSGAKLQQSLTEAMKKVKP' A
#
# COMPACT_ATOMS: atom_id res chain seq x y z
N MET A 1 5.13 -12.63 8.29
CA MET A 1 5.42 -11.29 7.77
C MET A 1 6.03 -11.44 6.38
N ASP A 2 5.20 -11.44 5.34
CA ASP A 2 5.63 -11.41 3.94
C ASP A 2 5.75 -9.96 3.49
N ILE A 3 6.83 -9.30 3.90
CA ILE A 3 7.08 -7.90 3.55
C ILE A 3 7.61 -7.89 2.11
N LYS A 4 6.82 -7.37 1.18
CA LYS A 4 7.25 -7.20 -0.22
C LYS A 4 7.90 -5.83 -0.37
N TYR A 5 9.15 -5.80 -0.83
CA TYR A 5 9.86 -4.55 -1.08
C TYR A 5 9.53 -4.05 -2.49
N LEU A 6 9.10 -2.80 -2.57
CA LEU A 6 9.01 -2.08 -3.84
C LEU A 6 10.43 -1.63 -4.20
N SER A 7 10.87 -2.03 -5.38
CA SER A 7 12.16 -1.63 -5.94
C SER A 7 11.91 -0.77 -7.17
N ASP A 8 12.60 0.37 -7.26
CA ASP A 8 12.62 1.20 -8.46
C ASP A 8 13.41 0.49 -9.59
N ASP A 9 13.34 0.99 -10.83
CA ASP A 9 14.04 0.45 -12.01
C ASP A 9 15.57 0.33 -11.82
N LYS A 10 16.11 1.02 -10.82
CA LYS A 10 17.54 0.99 -10.44
C LYS A 10 17.85 0.02 -9.29
N GLY A 11 16.90 -0.82 -8.87
CA GLY A 11 17.08 -1.78 -7.77
C GLY A 11 17.15 -1.16 -6.38
N LYS A 12 16.83 0.13 -6.23
CA LYS A 12 16.73 0.78 -4.91
C LYS A 12 15.39 0.48 -4.29
N ILE A 13 15.40 0.08 -3.02
CA ILE A 13 14.20 -0.11 -2.21
C ILE A 13 13.54 1.27 -2.02
N THR A 14 12.38 1.47 -2.65
CA THR A 14 11.61 2.72 -2.58
C THR A 14 10.40 2.63 -1.67
N GLY A 15 10.04 1.44 -1.23
CA GLY A 15 8.96 1.26 -0.27
C GLY A 15 8.82 -0.18 0.19
N VAL A 16 7.94 -0.37 1.16
CA VAL A 16 7.51 -1.69 1.64
C VAL A 16 6.01 -1.78 1.48
N PHE A 17 5.57 -2.92 0.95
CA PHE A 17 4.17 -3.29 0.93
C PHE A 17 3.86 -4.08 2.20
N ILE A 18 2.91 -3.56 2.96
CA ILE A 18 2.39 -4.16 4.19
C ILE A 18 0.91 -4.42 3.96
N ALA A 19 0.45 -5.63 4.25
CA ALA A 19 -0.98 -5.96 4.19
C ALA A 19 -1.75 -5.10 5.21
N ILE A 20 -2.98 -4.70 4.88
CA ILE A 20 -3.76 -3.77 5.72
C ILE A 20 -3.96 -4.32 7.14
N GLU A 21 -4.28 -5.61 7.30
CA GLU A 21 -4.43 -6.24 8.62
C GLU A 21 -3.14 -6.16 9.46
N GLU A 22 -1.98 -6.33 8.82
CA GLU A 22 -0.67 -6.25 9.48
C GLU A 22 -0.34 -4.79 9.81
N TRP A 23 -0.71 -3.83 8.94
CA TRP A 23 -0.58 -2.40 9.21
C TRP A 23 -1.43 -1.98 10.41
N GLU A 24 -2.70 -2.37 10.48
CA GLU A 24 -3.58 -2.07 11.61
C GLU A 24 -3.04 -2.65 12.93
N ARG A 25 -2.44 -3.84 12.89
CA ARG A 25 -1.78 -4.45 14.05
C ARG A 25 -0.57 -3.63 14.50
N LEU A 26 0.28 -3.21 13.56
CA LEU A 26 1.44 -2.36 13.83
C LEU A 26 1.03 -0.99 14.37
N GLN A 27 -0.06 -0.41 13.86
CA GLN A 27 -0.58 0.86 14.39
C GLN A 27 -0.98 0.75 15.85
N LYS A 28 -1.62 -0.36 16.24
CA LYS A 28 -2.01 -0.61 17.64
C LYS A 28 -0.81 -0.93 18.53
N GLU A 29 0.14 -1.71 18.04
CA GLU A 29 1.32 -2.14 18.80
C GLU A 29 2.31 -1.00 19.06
N TYR A 30 2.51 -0.12 18.08
CA TYR A 30 3.47 0.98 18.15
C TYR A 30 2.83 2.36 18.36
N GLY A 31 1.51 2.42 18.50
CA GLY A 31 0.78 3.70 18.67
C GLY A 31 0.96 4.64 17.48
N ILE A 32 1.03 4.10 16.26
CA ILE A 32 1.24 4.89 15.05
C ILE A 32 -0.05 5.62 14.71
N THR A 33 -0.11 6.91 15.01
CA THR A 33 -1.23 7.77 14.64
C THR A 33 -0.97 8.41 13.28
N GLU A 34 -1.68 7.97 12.25
CA GLU A 34 -1.60 8.60 10.92
C GLU A 34 -2.21 10.02 10.99
N LYS A 35 -1.37 11.06 10.91
CA LYS A 35 -1.80 12.47 10.99
C LYS A 35 -2.47 13.01 9.72
N ALA A 36 -2.47 12.24 8.64
CA ALA A 36 -3.24 12.52 7.44
C ALA A 36 -3.53 11.19 6.74
N PRO A 37 -4.76 10.96 6.25
CA PRO A 37 -4.96 9.87 5.31
C PRO A 37 -4.03 10.14 4.12
N ALA A 38 -3.12 9.22 3.82
CA ALA A 38 -2.30 9.35 2.65
C ALA A 38 -3.24 9.44 1.43
N ASP A 39 -3.16 10.53 0.66
CA ASP A 39 -3.86 10.74 -0.63
C ASP A 39 -3.73 9.53 -1.59
N SER A 40 -2.74 8.67 -1.33
CA SER A 40 -2.53 7.36 -1.92
C SER A 40 -3.76 6.46 -1.88
N GLY A 41 -4.62 6.51 -0.85
CA GLY A 41 -5.79 5.63 -0.75
C GLY A 41 -6.81 5.82 -1.88
N ALA A 42 -7.12 7.07 -2.22
CA ALA A 42 -8.05 7.41 -3.29
C ALA A 42 -7.46 7.06 -4.67
N LYS A 43 -6.17 7.35 -4.89
CA LYS A 43 -5.47 7.00 -6.14
C LYS A 43 -5.32 5.48 -6.33
N LEU A 44 -5.09 4.73 -5.26
CA LEU A 44 -4.98 3.26 -5.30
C LEU A 44 -6.34 2.60 -5.60
N GLN A 45 -7.44 3.14 -5.05
CA GLN A 45 -8.79 2.64 -5.40
C GLN A 45 -9.15 2.95 -6.85
N GLN A 46 -8.80 4.15 -7.35
CA GLN A 46 -9.02 4.51 -8.74
C GLN A 46 -8.23 3.60 -9.69
N SER A 47 -6.93 3.40 -9.45
CA SER A 47 -6.10 2.55 -10.28
C SER A 47 -6.53 1.08 -10.25
N LEU A 48 -6.96 0.58 -9.09
CA LEU A 48 -7.54 -0.77 -8.96
C LEU A 48 -8.84 -0.90 -9.77
N THR A 49 -9.72 0.09 -9.68
CA THR A 49 -10.99 0.12 -10.42
C THR A 49 -10.77 0.17 -11.93
N GLU A 50 -9.79 0.96 -12.39
CA GLU A 50 -9.41 1.05 -13.80
C GLU A 50 -8.76 -0.24 -14.31
N ALA A 51 -7.90 -0.87 -13.52
CA ALA A 51 -7.29 -2.15 -13.85
C ALA A 51 -8.36 -3.26 -13.95
N MET A 52 -9.31 -3.31 -13.01
CA MET A 52 -10.41 -4.27 -13.07
C MET A 52 -11.33 -4.06 -14.27
N LYS A 53 -11.54 -2.80 -14.71
CA LYS A 53 -12.28 -2.52 -15.94
C LYS A 53 -11.56 -3.00 -17.19
N LYS A 54 -10.22 -2.89 -17.24
CA LYS A 54 -9.40 -3.38 -18.37
C LYS A 54 -9.29 -4.90 -18.45
N VAL A 55 -9.51 -5.61 -17.35
CA VAL A 55 -9.45 -7.08 -17.28
C VAL A 55 -10.83 -7.73 -17.52
N LYS A 56 -11.88 -6.93 -17.75
CA LYS A 56 -13.18 -7.47 -18.14
C LYS A 56 -13.14 -7.90 -19.63
N PRO A 57 -13.39 -9.19 -19.95
CA PRO A 57 -13.49 -9.67 -21.33
C PRO A 57 -14.71 -9.09 -22.06
#